data_AF-A0AAG5CYQ2-F1
#
_entry.id   AF-A0AAG5CYQ2-F1
#
_cell.length_a   1.000
_cell.length_b   1.000
_cell.length_c   1.000
_cell.angle_alpha   90.00
_cell.angle_beta   90.00
_cell.angle_gamma   90.00
#
_symmetry.space_group_name_H-M   'P 1'
#
loop_
_entity.id
_entity.type
_entity.pdbx_description
1 polymer ?
#
loop_
_entity_poly.entity_id
_entity_poly.type
_entity_poly.pdbx_seq_one_letter_code
_entity_poly.pdbx_strand_id
1 'polypeptide(L)'
;MAEGTYEYECMRAELLELAIPTREQFEEKMRLRQAEQMEEQLTEEMKEVDLQDESIRSSSGKMDELNNILSATQQKINKFKVACGSLTSLLKLRPSTPSREPAPSGSEDPAEGGKSINDALDALDTMKDQNAASDVHVAKSAALDIGGKVSSQLDKLDSLLYKADNATYAMKHQSDQMKKIAK
;
A
#
# COMPACT_ATOMS: atom_id res chain seq x y z
N MET A 1 26.77 -37.63 -9.26
CA MET A 1 27.00 -36.53 -8.28
C MET A 1 26.19 -35.33 -8.74
N ALA A 2 25.53 -34.62 -7.82
CA ALA A 2 24.76 -33.44 -8.15
C ALA A 2 25.67 -32.19 -8.13
N GLU A 3 25.52 -31.32 -9.12
CA GLU A 3 26.20 -30.03 -9.15
C GLU A 3 25.83 -29.20 -7.91
N GLY A 4 26.79 -28.47 -7.35
CA GLY A 4 26.58 -27.67 -6.12
C GLY A 4 26.70 -28.44 -4.80
N THR A 5 27.20 -29.67 -4.82
CA THR A 5 27.63 -30.39 -3.61
C THR A 5 29.10 -30.12 -3.30
N TYR A 6 29.51 -30.20 -2.03
CA TYR A 6 30.91 -30.00 -1.62
C TYR A 6 31.87 -30.94 -2.37
N GLU A 7 31.50 -32.22 -2.47
CA GLU A 7 32.28 -33.24 -3.19
C GLU A 7 32.46 -32.88 -4.67
N TYR A 8 31.42 -32.32 -5.30
CA TYR A 8 31.49 -31.83 -6.67
C TYR A 8 32.46 -30.67 -6.83
N GLU A 9 32.44 -29.69 -5.92
CA GLU A 9 33.41 -28.57 -5.96
C GLU A 9 34.84 -29.02 -5.65
N CYS A 10 35.04 -30.03 -4.80
CA CYS A 10 36.37 -30.60 -4.57
C CYS A 10 36.94 -31.23 -5.85
N MET A 11 36.16 -32.09 -6.54
CA MET A 11 36.59 -32.67 -7.81
C MET A 11 36.80 -31.61 -8.89
N ARG A 12 35.95 -30.57 -8.90
CA ARG A 12 36.07 -29.45 -9.84
C ARG A 12 37.35 -28.65 -9.59
N ALA A 13 37.70 -28.39 -8.33
CA ALA A 13 38.93 -27.72 -7.97
C ALA A 13 40.16 -28.57 -8.36
N GLU A 14 40.10 -29.88 -8.12
CA GLU A 14 41.16 -30.81 -8.51
C GLU A 14 41.36 -30.85 -10.04
N LEU A 15 40.28 -30.92 -10.82
CA LEU A 15 40.32 -30.90 -12.29
C LEU A 15 40.85 -29.56 -12.86
N LEU A 16 40.63 -28.46 -12.15
CA LEU A 16 41.06 -27.11 -12.54
C LEU A 16 42.42 -26.72 -11.96
N GLU A 17 43.10 -27.64 -11.24
CA GLU A 17 44.36 -27.38 -10.53
C GLU A 17 44.27 -26.20 -9.52
N LEU A 18 43.08 -25.97 -8.97
CA LEU A 18 42.80 -24.95 -7.97
C LEU A 18 42.92 -25.52 -6.56
N ALA A 19 43.14 -24.65 -5.58
CA ALA A 19 43.13 -25.05 -4.18
C ALA A 19 41.75 -25.62 -3.79
N ILE A 20 41.74 -26.82 -3.22
CA ILE A 20 40.52 -27.49 -2.75
C ILE A 20 39.92 -26.63 -1.63
N PRO A 21 38.68 -26.12 -1.80
CA PRO A 21 38.04 -25.32 -0.78
C PRO A 21 37.80 -26.16 0.47
N THR A 22 37.94 -25.55 1.67
CA THR A 22 37.55 -26.25 2.89
C THR A 22 36.03 -26.35 2.97
N ARG A 23 35.52 -27.38 3.66
CA ARG A 23 34.08 -27.60 3.82
C ARG A 23 33.37 -26.38 4.43
N GLU A 24 33.99 -25.75 5.41
CA GLU A 24 33.47 -24.55 6.08
C GLU A 24 33.38 -23.36 5.11
N GLN A 25 34.42 -23.11 4.30
CA GLN A 25 34.43 -22.06 3.29
C GLN A 25 33.38 -22.28 2.20
N PHE A 26 33.15 -23.54 1.81
CA PHE A 26 32.12 -23.89 0.84
C PHE A 26 30.71 -23.64 1.41
N GLU A 27 30.44 -24.09 2.63
CA GLU A 27 29.15 -23.89 3.30
C GLU A 27 28.86 -22.40 3.53
N GLU A 28 29.87 -21.61 3.91
CA GLU A 28 29.75 -20.17 4.08
C GLU A 28 29.48 -19.45 2.75
N LYS A 29 30.21 -19.78 1.69
CA LYS A 29 29.97 -19.22 0.34
C LYS A 29 28.58 -19.55 -0.20
N MET A 30 28.09 -20.76 0.06
CA MET A 30 26.74 -21.17 -0.32
C MET A 30 25.68 -20.41 0.48
N ARG A 31 25.89 -20.22 1.79
CA ARG A 31 25.00 -19.44 2.64
C ARG A 31 24.94 -17.98 2.19
N LEU A 32 26.09 -17.38 1.87
CA LEU A 32 26.17 -15.99 1.42
C LEU A 32 25.46 -15.81 0.07
N ARG A 33 25.65 -16.73 -0.88
CA ARG A 33 24.93 -16.71 -2.16
C ARG A 33 23.41 -16.83 -1.97
N GLN A 34 22.96 -17.69 -1.04
CA GLN A 34 21.53 -17.82 -0.73
C GLN A 34 20.98 -16.54 -0.08
N ALA A 35 21.73 -15.91 0.83
CA ALA A 35 21.35 -14.66 1.45
C ALA A 35 21.21 -13.53 0.40
N GLU A 36 22.20 -13.36 -0.47
CA GLU A 36 22.16 -12.38 -1.57
C GLU A 36 20.95 -12.61 -2.50
N GLN A 37 20.67 -13.86 -2.86
CA GLN A 37 19.51 -14.18 -3.70
C GLN A 37 18.17 -13.85 -3.02
N MET A 38 18.06 -14.10 -1.71
CA MET A 38 16.85 -13.73 -0.97
C MET A 38 16.70 -12.21 -0.84
N GLU A 39 17.79 -11.49 -0.61
CA GLU A 39 17.78 -10.02 -0.55
C GLU A 39 17.39 -9.40 -1.90
N GLU A 40 17.92 -9.93 -3.00
CA GLU A 40 17.57 -9.48 -4.36
C GLU A 40 16.09 -9.73 -4.65
N GLN A 41 15.57 -10.92 -4.33
CA GLN A 41 14.14 -11.26 -4.48
C GLN A 41 13.25 -10.34 -3.65
N LEU A 42 13.59 -10.10 -2.39
CA LEU A 42 12.82 -9.22 -1.51
C LEU A 42 12.80 -7.77 -2.02
N THR A 43 13.94 -7.32 -2.56
CA THR A 43 14.07 -5.99 -3.17
C THR A 43 13.23 -5.86 -4.44
N GLU A 44 13.20 -6.91 -5.27
CA GLU A 44 12.35 -6.96 -6.47
C GLU A 44 10.87 -6.95 -6.11
N GLU A 45 10.45 -7.78 -5.15
CA GLU A 45 9.07 -7.83 -4.65
C GLU A 45 8.62 -6.47 -4.09
N MET A 46 9.49 -5.80 -3.31
CA MET A 46 9.19 -4.48 -2.76
C MET A 46 8.98 -3.43 -3.87
N LYS A 47 9.78 -3.46 -4.94
CA LYS A 47 9.58 -2.58 -6.11
C LYS A 47 8.27 -2.88 -6.82
N GLU A 48 7.92 -4.15 -6.98
CA GLU A 48 6.65 -4.55 -7.60
C GLU A 48 5.46 -4.03 -6.79
N VAL A 49 5.48 -4.20 -5.47
CA VAL A 49 4.42 -3.69 -4.57
C VAL A 49 4.29 -2.17 -4.69
N ASP A 50 5.40 -1.43 -4.77
CA ASP A 50 5.35 0.03 -4.93
C ASP A 50 4.74 0.45 -6.29
N LEU A 51 5.08 -0.24 -7.39
CA LEU A 51 4.46 0.00 -8.71
C LEU A 51 2.95 -0.28 -8.68
N GLN A 52 2.52 -1.32 -7.97
CA GLN A 52 1.10 -1.63 -7.79
C GLN A 52 0.39 -0.55 -6.97
N ASP A 53 1.03 0.01 -5.94
CA ASP A 53 0.45 1.10 -5.13
C ASP A 53 0.19 2.35 -5.99
N GLU A 54 1.13 2.73 -6.86
CA GLU A 54 0.97 3.86 -7.77
C GLU A 54 -0.20 3.67 -8.74
N SER A 55 -0.34 2.45 -9.29
CA SER A 55 -1.45 2.09 -10.17
C SER A 55 -2.81 2.19 -9.47
N ILE A 56 -2.90 1.68 -8.23
CA ILE A 56 -4.11 1.75 -7.39
C ILE A 56 -4.44 3.21 -7.05
N ARG A 57 -3.44 4.02 -6.68
CA ARG A 57 -3.63 5.46 -6.40
C ARG A 57 -4.16 6.21 -7.61
N SER A 58 -3.57 5.99 -8.79
CA SER A 58 -4.01 6.60 -10.04
C SER A 58 -5.46 6.23 -10.35
N SER A 59 -5.82 4.95 -10.17
CA SER A 59 -7.18 4.46 -10.37
C SER A 59 -8.18 5.04 -9.37
N SER A 60 -7.79 5.17 -8.09
CA SER A 60 -8.63 5.81 -7.06
C SER A 60 -8.90 7.28 -7.39
N GLY A 61 -7.88 8.05 -7.80
CA GLY A 61 -8.06 9.46 -8.17
C GLY A 61 -9.05 9.62 -9.32
N LYS A 62 -8.92 8.81 -10.37
CA LYS A 62 -9.88 8.79 -11.49
C LYS A 62 -11.29 8.43 -11.03
N MET A 63 -11.43 7.49 -10.10
CA MET A 63 -12.75 7.10 -9.58
C MET A 63 -13.39 8.20 -8.72
N ASP A 64 -12.59 8.95 -7.96
CA ASP A 64 -13.06 10.12 -7.21
C ASP A 64 -13.56 11.23 -8.15
N GLU A 65 -12.83 11.48 -9.23
CA GLU A 65 -13.26 12.40 -10.28
C GLU A 65 -14.57 11.96 -10.94
N LEU A 66 -14.71 10.66 -11.26
CA LEU A 66 -15.96 10.12 -11.80
C LEU A 66 -17.14 10.32 -10.83
N ASN A 67 -16.95 10.03 -9.55
CA ASN A 67 -18.00 10.26 -8.54
C ASN A 67 -18.35 11.76 -8.40
N ASN A 68 -17.37 12.66 -8.50
CA ASN A 68 -17.62 14.09 -8.51
C ASN A 68 -18.41 14.54 -9.76
N ILE A 69 -18.04 14.05 -10.95
CA ILE A 69 -18.77 14.31 -12.20
C ILE A 69 -20.21 13.83 -12.10
N LEU A 70 -20.43 12.64 -11.55
CA LEU A 70 -21.77 12.09 -11.36
C LEU A 70 -22.58 12.93 -10.37
N SER A 71 -21.96 13.38 -9.28
CA SER A 71 -22.61 14.28 -8.32
C SER A 71 -23.01 15.61 -8.97
N ALA A 72 -22.11 16.24 -9.72
CA ALA A 72 -22.39 17.45 -10.47
C ALA A 72 -23.48 17.25 -11.54
N THR A 73 -23.49 16.10 -12.20
CA THR A 73 -24.49 15.74 -13.22
C THR A 73 -25.87 15.55 -12.58
N GLN A 74 -25.97 14.90 -11.42
CA GLN A 74 -27.23 14.78 -10.69
C GLN A 74 -27.78 16.14 -10.25
N GLN A 75 -26.91 17.07 -9.81
CA GLN A 75 -27.31 18.44 -9.51
C GLN A 75 -27.85 19.16 -10.74
N LYS A 76 -27.21 19.01 -11.90
CA LYS A 76 -27.69 19.58 -13.17
C LYS A 76 -29.04 18.99 -13.59
N ILE A 77 -29.21 17.67 -13.47
CA ILE A 77 -30.50 17.01 -13.74
C ILE A 77 -31.58 17.54 -12.79
N ASN A 78 -31.27 17.69 -11.49
CA ASN A 78 -32.22 18.25 -10.53
C ASN A 78 -32.59 19.70 -10.88
N LYS A 79 -31.62 20.54 -11.22
CA LYS A 79 -31.86 21.91 -11.70
C LYS A 79 -32.71 21.93 -12.96
N PHE A 80 -32.48 21.03 -13.91
CA PHE A 80 -33.29 20.90 -15.11
C PHE A 80 -34.73 20.48 -14.79
N LYS A 81 -34.91 19.47 -13.93
CA LYS A 81 -36.23 19.04 -13.46
C LYS A 81 -36.97 20.18 -12.77
N VAL A 82 -36.28 20.99 -11.96
CA VAL A 82 -36.85 22.18 -11.36
C VAL A 82 -37.15 23.23 -12.44
N ALA A 83 -36.27 23.53 -13.39
CA ALA A 83 -36.55 24.52 -14.44
C ALA A 83 -37.78 24.14 -15.30
N CYS A 84 -37.92 22.87 -15.67
CA CYS A 84 -39.09 22.37 -16.43
C CYS A 84 -40.33 22.09 -15.55
N GLY A 85 -40.19 21.87 -14.24
CA GLY A 85 -41.29 21.64 -13.30
C GLY A 85 -41.69 22.83 -12.42
N SER A 86 -40.87 23.89 -12.38
CA SER A 86 -41.05 25.10 -11.57
C SER A 86 -42.19 25.97 -12.09
N LEU A 87 -42.58 25.83 -13.36
CA LEU A 87 -43.83 26.42 -13.85
C LEU A 87 -45.06 25.87 -13.11
N THR A 88 -44.98 24.69 -12.47
CA THR A 88 -46.10 24.08 -11.74
C THR A 88 -46.04 24.32 -10.21
N SER A 89 -44.89 24.71 -9.64
CA SER A 89 -44.71 24.84 -8.17
C SER A 89 -44.63 26.29 -7.65
N LEU A 90 -44.45 27.30 -8.52
CA LEU A 90 -44.33 28.71 -8.10
C LEU A 90 -45.60 29.34 -7.47
N LEU A 91 -46.71 28.61 -7.36
CA LEU A 91 -47.93 29.08 -6.69
C LEU A 91 -48.00 28.80 -5.19
N LYS A 92 -47.05 28.05 -4.62
CA LYS A 92 -47.13 27.65 -3.20
C LYS A 92 -45.82 27.84 -2.46
N LEU A 93 -45.76 28.97 -1.76
CA LEU A 93 -45.30 29.14 -0.37
C LEU A 93 -44.08 30.05 -0.12
N ARG A 94 -44.23 30.69 1.04
CA ARG A 94 -43.67 31.93 1.60
C ARG A 94 -42.51 31.59 2.57
N PRO A 95 -41.47 32.45 2.71
CA PRO A 95 -40.22 32.10 3.41
C PRO A 95 -40.10 32.67 4.83
N SER A 96 -39.33 32.00 5.69
CA SER A 96 -38.65 32.58 6.86
C SER A 96 -37.44 31.74 7.26
N THR A 97 -36.28 32.38 7.41
CA THR A 97 -34.95 31.90 7.88
C THR A 97 -34.58 32.66 9.18
N PRO A 98 -33.34 32.69 9.76
CA PRO A 98 -32.10 31.85 9.71
C PRO A 98 -31.43 31.65 11.12
N SER A 99 -30.12 31.26 11.16
CA SER A 99 -29.03 31.65 12.12
C SER A 99 -28.40 30.45 12.91
N ARG A 100 -27.08 30.26 13.20
CA ARG A 100 -25.76 30.91 12.94
C ARG A 100 -24.61 30.06 13.63
N GLU A 101 -23.37 30.13 13.10
CA GLU A 101 -22.04 29.58 13.57
C GLU A 101 -21.47 30.30 14.84
N PRO A 102 -20.28 30.00 15.51
CA PRO A 102 -18.96 29.47 15.03
C PRO A 102 -18.03 28.65 16.04
N ALA A 103 -16.76 28.37 15.64
CA ALA A 103 -15.60 27.67 16.30
C ALA A 103 -14.77 28.57 17.29
N PRO A 104 -13.48 28.35 17.77
CA PRO A 104 -12.43 27.28 17.68
C PRO A 104 -11.53 27.08 18.99
N SER A 105 -10.28 26.53 18.85
CA SER A 105 -9.06 26.54 19.74
C SER A 105 -8.87 25.38 20.75
N GLY A 106 -7.68 24.82 21.07
CA GLY A 106 -6.26 25.13 20.82
C GLY A 106 -5.34 24.06 21.50
N SER A 107 -4.02 24.27 21.45
CA SER A 107 -2.84 23.36 21.48
C SER A 107 -2.21 22.92 22.84
N GLU A 108 -1.20 22.01 22.74
CA GLU A 108 0.12 21.93 23.44
C GLU A 108 0.47 20.66 24.30
N ASP A 109 1.58 20.00 23.90
CA ASP A 109 2.50 19.04 24.61
C ASP A 109 3.33 19.76 25.74
N PRO A 110 4.28 19.18 26.56
CA PRO A 110 5.20 18.03 26.31
C PRO A 110 5.78 17.20 27.53
N ALA A 111 6.65 16.21 27.21
CA ALA A 111 7.88 15.69 27.92
C ALA A 111 7.72 14.94 29.28
N GLU A 112 8.59 14.02 29.78
CA GLU A 112 9.92 13.42 29.48
C GLU A 112 10.14 12.23 30.48
N GLY A 113 11.13 11.35 30.29
CA GLY A 113 11.74 10.58 31.42
C GLY A 113 12.32 9.18 31.10
N GLY A 114 13.66 9.07 31.04
CA GLY A 114 14.40 7.84 30.68
C GLY A 114 14.97 6.98 31.83
N LYS A 115 15.85 6.02 31.49
CA LYS A 115 16.90 5.33 32.32
C LYS A 115 17.66 4.29 31.46
N SER A 116 18.97 4.45 31.21
CA SER A 116 20.19 3.99 31.95
C SER A 116 20.63 2.55 31.61
N ILE A 117 21.65 2.36 30.75
CA ILE A 117 23.09 2.19 31.04
C ILE A 117 23.37 0.95 31.94
N ASN A 118 23.34 -0.24 31.34
CA ASN A 118 24.03 -1.45 31.80
C ASN A 118 23.92 -2.49 30.67
N ASP A 119 24.81 -2.46 29.67
CA ASP A 119 24.93 -3.55 28.69
C ASP A 119 26.22 -3.43 27.87
N ALA A 120 27.36 -3.62 28.53
CA ALA A 120 28.68 -3.53 27.87
C ALA A 120 29.49 -4.83 27.94
N LEU A 121 28.89 -5.93 28.42
CA LEU A 121 29.57 -7.24 28.49
C LEU A 121 28.91 -8.35 27.63
N ASP A 122 27.67 -8.18 27.19
CA ASP A 122 26.98 -9.08 26.24
C ASP A 122 27.41 -8.86 24.78
N ALA A 123 28.05 -7.72 24.47
CA ALA A 123 28.27 -7.27 23.09
C ALA A 123 29.21 -8.13 22.22
N LEU A 124 29.94 -9.10 22.78
CA LEU A 124 30.94 -9.87 22.01
C LEU A 124 30.41 -11.21 21.48
N ASP A 125 29.59 -11.94 22.25
CA ASP A 125 28.91 -13.16 21.80
C ASP A 125 27.65 -12.80 20.99
N THR A 126 27.02 -11.67 21.34
CA THR A 126 25.90 -11.14 20.56
C THR A 126 26.33 -10.70 19.16
N MET A 127 27.60 -10.43 18.81
CA MET A 127 27.96 -10.00 17.44
C MET A 127 27.86 -11.11 16.38
N LYS A 128 28.08 -12.37 16.75
CA LYS A 128 28.01 -13.50 15.80
C LYS A 128 26.57 -13.94 15.58
N ASP A 129 25.78 -13.98 16.65
CA ASP A 129 24.34 -14.21 16.59
C ASP A 129 23.58 -12.97 16.11
N GLN A 130 24.07 -11.75 16.33
CA GLN A 130 23.51 -10.51 15.78
C GLN A 130 23.63 -10.47 14.28
N ASN A 131 24.67 -11.02 13.64
CA ASN A 131 24.77 -10.90 12.19
C ASN A 131 23.75 -11.82 11.48
N ALA A 132 23.52 -13.02 12.03
CA ALA A 132 22.45 -13.90 11.57
C ALA A 132 21.05 -13.42 12.02
N ALA A 133 20.92 -12.90 13.25
CA ALA A 133 19.68 -12.33 13.75
C ALA A 133 19.35 -10.97 13.13
N SER A 134 20.35 -10.19 12.68
CA SER A 134 20.15 -8.91 12.00
C SER A 134 19.67 -9.13 10.59
N ASP A 135 20.22 -10.09 9.85
CA ASP A 135 19.68 -10.45 8.53
C ASP A 135 18.27 -11.02 8.63
N VAL A 136 18.01 -11.89 9.60
CA VAL A 136 16.66 -12.40 9.87
C VAL A 136 15.72 -11.28 10.33
N HIS A 137 16.18 -10.33 11.13
CA HIS A 137 15.39 -9.19 11.59
C HIS A 137 15.13 -8.18 10.47
N VAL A 138 16.11 -7.91 9.60
CA VAL A 138 15.98 -7.06 8.43
C VAL A 138 15.01 -7.69 7.44
N ALA A 139 15.19 -8.96 7.09
CA ALA A 139 14.27 -9.71 6.23
C ALA A 139 12.86 -9.77 6.82
N LYS A 140 12.73 -9.99 8.14
CA LYS A 140 11.43 -9.96 8.83
C LYS A 140 10.80 -8.57 8.84
N SER A 141 11.57 -7.52 9.02
CA SER A 141 11.08 -6.14 9.00
C SER A 141 10.62 -5.72 7.62
N ALA A 142 11.35 -6.09 6.57
CA ALA A 142 10.96 -5.86 5.19
C ALA A 142 9.73 -6.70 4.80
N ALA A 143 9.65 -7.96 5.24
CA ALA A 143 8.46 -8.78 5.04
C ALA A 143 7.21 -8.21 5.77
N LEU A 144 7.39 -7.64 6.97
CA LEU A 144 6.32 -6.94 7.68
C LEU A 144 5.91 -5.63 6.99
N ASP A 145 6.86 -4.89 6.42
CA ASP A 145 6.59 -3.68 5.64
C ASP A 145 5.81 -4.01 4.36
N ILE A 146 6.24 -5.03 3.60
CA ILE A 146 5.51 -5.55 2.44
C ILE A 146 4.10 -5.97 2.85
N GLY A 147 3.97 -6.76 3.92
CA GLY A 147 2.65 -7.19 4.42
C GLY A 147 1.74 -6.02 4.79
N GLY A 148 2.30 -4.99 5.43
CA GLY A 148 1.58 -3.76 5.75
C GLY A 148 1.13 -2.98 4.51
N LYS A 149 2.03 -2.81 3.52
CA LYS A 149 1.73 -2.16 2.24
C LYS A 149 0.63 -2.89 1.48
N VAL A 150 0.74 -4.22 1.35
CA VAL A 150 -0.26 -5.07 0.67
C VAL A 150 -1.60 -4.98 1.40
N SER A 151 -1.64 -5.01 2.73
CA SER A 151 -2.89 -4.84 3.49
C SER A 151 -3.53 -3.48 3.20
N SER A 152 -2.75 -2.40 3.20
CA SER A 152 -3.26 -1.06 2.86
C SER A 152 -3.74 -0.97 1.40
N GLN A 153 -3.09 -1.67 0.47
CA GLN A 153 -3.56 -1.77 -0.92
C GLN A 153 -4.90 -2.49 -1.01
N LEU A 154 -5.12 -3.56 -0.23
CA LEU A 154 -6.41 -4.25 -0.16
C LEU A 154 -7.51 -3.32 0.36
N ASP A 155 -7.25 -2.56 1.42
CA ASP A 155 -8.20 -1.56 1.93
C ASP A 155 -8.55 -0.50 0.86
N LYS A 156 -7.56 -0.07 0.08
CA LYS A 156 -7.78 0.86 -1.05
C LYS A 156 -8.59 0.22 -2.17
N LEU A 157 -8.37 -1.06 -2.47
CA LEU A 157 -9.13 -1.80 -3.47
C LEU A 157 -10.60 -1.96 -3.04
N ASP A 158 -10.86 -2.22 -1.76
CA ASP A 158 -12.22 -2.27 -1.22
C ASP A 158 -12.93 -0.91 -1.33
N SER A 159 -12.22 0.17 -1.02
CA SER A 159 -12.72 1.54 -1.23
C SER A 159 -13.01 1.82 -2.70
N LEU A 160 -12.13 1.40 -3.60
CA LEU A 160 -12.31 1.49 -5.05
C LEU A 160 -13.54 0.71 -5.53
N LEU A 161 -13.76 -0.49 -5.00
CA LEU A 161 -14.91 -1.32 -5.32
C LEU A 161 -16.21 -0.62 -4.92
N TYR A 162 -16.27 -0.08 -3.70
CA TYR A 162 -17.42 0.69 -3.23
C TYR A 162 -17.70 1.92 -4.11
N LYS A 163 -16.65 2.67 -4.46
CA LYS A 163 -16.77 3.84 -5.35
C LYS A 163 -17.21 3.45 -6.76
N ALA A 164 -16.75 2.30 -7.28
CA ALA A 164 -17.14 1.77 -8.58
C ALA A 164 -18.62 1.36 -8.62
N ASP A 165 -19.10 0.69 -7.57
CA ASP A 165 -20.50 0.30 -7.45
C ASP A 165 -21.42 1.51 -7.36
N ASN A 166 -21.05 2.50 -6.54
CA ASN A 166 -21.77 3.76 -6.45
C ASN A 166 -21.81 4.50 -7.80
N ALA A 167 -20.67 4.59 -8.49
CA ALA A 167 -20.60 5.22 -9.81
C ALA A 167 -21.49 4.48 -10.82
N THR A 168 -21.45 3.15 -10.84
CA THR A 168 -22.27 2.32 -11.72
C THR A 168 -23.76 2.55 -11.48
N TYR A 169 -24.18 2.54 -10.21
CA TYR A 169 -25.55 2.83 -9.82
C TYR A 169 -25.98 4.24 -10.25
N ALA A 170 -25.18 5.26 -9.94
CA ALA A 170 -25.45 6.64 -10.25
C ALA A 170 -25.54 6.89 -11.77
N MET A 171 -24.62 6.33 -12.56
CA MET A 171 -24.65 6.41 -14.02
C MET A 171 -25.93 5.85 -14.60
N LYS A 172 -26.34 4.66 -14.16
CA LYS A 172 -27.59 4.02 -14.61
C LYS A 172 -28.80 4.88 -14.25
N HIS A 173 -28.89 5.31 -12.99
CA HIS A 173 -29.99 6.13 -12.50
C HIS A 173 -30.10 7.47 -13.25
N GLN A 174 -28.98 8.18 -13.41
CA GLN A 174 -28.94 9.44 -14.16
C GLN A 174 -29.32 9.25 -15.62
N SER A 175 -28.83 8.18 -16.26
CA SER A 175 -29.20 7.83 -17.64
C SER A 175 -30.71 7.61 -17.78
N ASP A 176 -31.33 6.91 -16.84
CA ASP A 176 -32.78 6.68 -16.84
C ASP A 176 -33.57 7.97 -16.60
N GLN A 177 -33.09 8.87 -15.73
CA GLN A 177 -33.70 10.19 -15.55
C GLN A 177 -33.62 11.04 -16.82
N MET A 178 -32.46 11.07 -17.47
CA MET A 178 -32.26 11.82 -18.72
C MET A 178 -33.15 11.27 -19.83
N LYS A 179 -33.29 9.94 -19.96
CA LYS A 179 -34.22 9.32 -20.93
C LYS A 179 -35.67 9.70 -20.68
N LYS A 180 -36.09 9.84 -19.41
CA LYS A 180 -37.45 10.30 -19.06
C LYS A 180 -37.67 11.77 -19.37
N ILE A 181 -36.63 12.60 -19.20
CA ILE A 181 -36.66 14.03 -19.53
C ILE A 181 -36.71 14.27 -21.05
N ALA A 182 -36.05 13.42 -21.83
CA ALA A 182 -35.98 13.53 -23.28
C ALA A 182 -37.21 12.97 -24.02
N LYS A 183 -38.14 12.34 -23.30
CA LYS A 183 -39.43 11.90 -23.82
C LYS A 183 -40.48 12.96 -23.55
#